data_AF-A0A5N6YV51-F1
#
_entry.id   AF-A0A5N6YV51-F1
#
_cell.length_a   1.000
_cell.length_b   1.000
_cell.length_c   1.000
_cell.angle_alpha   90.00
_cell.angle_beta   90.00
_cell.angle_gamma   90.00
#
_symmetry.space_group_name_H-M   'P 1'
#
loop_
_entity.id
_entity.type
_entity.pdbx_description
1 polymer ?
#
loop_
_entity_poly.entity_id
_entity_poly.type
_entity_poly.pdbx_seq_one_letter_code
_entity_poly.pdbx_strand_id
1 'polypeptide(L)'
;MPYNLTSNPPLSPPTSDSMLKFLETFYATSDTESEHENYVASFTEDATLIMGPKVAKGSNEIRNLRLGLWTHVKSRRHFPTKVFFGGERELMLYGTVRYVLRKGGEV
;
A
#
# COMPACT_ATOMS: atom_id res chain seq x y z
N MET A 1 -12.98 8.89 2.15
CA MET A 1 -13.02 8.59 3.60
C MET A 1 -11.59 8.40 4.08
N PRO A 2 -11.15 9.16 5.09
CA PRO A 2 -9.85 8.95 5.73
C PRO A 2 -9.79 7.56 6.36
N TYR A 3 -8.59 6.99 6.43
CA TYR A 3 -8.37 5.71 7.09
C TYR A 3 -8.33 5.94 8.60
N ASN A 4 -9.15 5.22 9.37
CA ASN A 4 -9.13 5.30 10.84
C ASN A 4 -7.96 4.47 11.39
N LEU A 5 -6.75 5.00 11.27
CA LEU A 5 -5.53 4.37 11.75
C LEU A 5 -5.34 4.61 13.25
N THR A 6 -5.21 3.53 14.00
CA THR A 6 -4.75 3.60 15.40
C THR A 6 -3.26 3.34 15.49
N SER A 7 -2.57 4.01 16.42
CA SER A 7 -1.15 3.77 16.73
C SER A 7 -0.95 3.88 18.26
N ASN A 8 0.23 3.50 18.76
CA ASN A 8 0.58 3.62 20.17
C ASN A 8 1.49 4.85 20.38
N PRO A 9 0.99 6.00 20.88
CA PRO A 9 1.75 7.26 20.86
C PRO A 9 3.12 7.21 21.57
N PRO A 10 3.28 6.55 22.73
CA PRO A 10 4.60 6.40 23.36
C PRO A 10 5.66 5.65 22.54
N LEU A 11 5.24 4.88 21.53
CA LEU A 11 6.12 4.13 20.63
C LEU A 11 6.26 4.79 19.25
N SER A 12 5.67 5.98 19.07
CA SER A 12 5.74 6.71 17.81
C SER A 12 7.09 7.43 17.66
N PRO A 13 7.82 7.23 16.56
CA PRO A 13 9.00 8.03 16.25
C PRO A 13 8.58 9.46 15.86
N PRO A 14 9.51 10.44 15.88
CA PRO A 14 9.25 11.81 15.42
C PRO A 14 8.71 11.90 13.98
N THR A 15 8.97 10.89 13.15
CA THR A 15 8.50 10.79 11.76
C THR A 15 7.08 10.24 11.62
N SER A 16 6.40 9.86 12.70
CA SER A 16 5.11 9.15 12.68
C SER A 16 4.07 9.84 11.80
N ASP A 17 3.93 11.16 11.92
CA ASP A 17 2.90 11.90 11.19
C ASP A 17 3.12 11.86 9.68
N SER A 18 4.38 11.95 9.26
CA SER A 18 4.76 11.84 7.85
C SER A 18 4.50 10.43 7.30
N MET A 19 4.76 9.41 8.10
CA MET A 19 4.53 8.01 7.73
C MET A 19 3.03 7.71 7.63
N LEU A 20 2.21 8.22 8.56
CA LEU A 20 0.76 8.07 8.52
C LEU A 20 0.17 8.75 7.28
N LYS A 21 0.58 10.00 6.99
CA LYS A 21 0.14 10.73 5.79
C LYS A 21 0.55 10.04 4.49
N PHE A 22 1.76 9.47 4.47
CA PHE A 22 2.22 8.65 3.36
C PHE A 22 1.32 7.42 3.17
N LEU A 23 1.02 6.66 4.23
CA LEU A 23 0.15 5.48 4.14
C LEU A 23 -1.24 5.84 3.61
N GLU A 24 -1.84 6.92 4.11
CA GLU A 24 -3.15 7.37 3.62
C GLU A 24 -3.14 7.64 2.11
N THR A 25 -2.12 8.34 1.63
CA THR A 25 -1.98 8.64 0.20
C THR A 25 -1.71 7.35 -0.59
N PHE A 26 -0.77 6.54 -0.12
CA PHE A 26 -0.34 5.30 -0.77
C PHE A 26 -1.50 4.32 -0.97
N TYR A 27 -2.34 4.11 0.04
CA TYR A 27 -3.48 3.19 -0.07
C TYR A 27 -4.63 3.77 -0.90
N ALA A 28 -4.85 5.09 -0.88
CA ALA A 28 -5.82 5.73 -1.78
C ALA A 28 -5.42 5.58 -3.25
N THR A 29 -4.14 5.81 -3.56
CA THR A 29 -3.54 5.53 -4.88
C THR A 29 -3.62 4.03 -5.19
N SER A 30 -3.35 3.18 -4.20
CA SER A 30 -3.41 1.73 -4.38
C SER A 30 -4.80 1.25 -4.77
N ASP A 31 -5.87 1.82 -4.19
CA ASP A 31 -7.27 1.47 -4.48
C ASP A 31 -7.76 1.92 -5.88
N THR A 32 -6.97 2.72 -6.60
CA THR A 32 -7.39 3.34 -7.87
C THR A 32 -6.63 2.75 -9.06
N GLU A 33 -7.35 2.21 -10.05
CA GLU A 33 -6.75 1.54 -11.21
C GLU A 33 -5.89 2.48 -12.04
N SER A 34 -6.42 3.66 -12.40
CA SER A 34 -5.74 4.63 -13.27
C SER A 34 -4.45 5.21 -12.69
N GLU A 35 -4.18 5.02 -11.40
CA GLU A 35 -3.08 5.66 -10.67
C GLU A 35 -1.79 4.83 -10.69
N HIS A 36 -1.45 4.21 -11.83
CA HIS A 36 -0.27 3.35 -11.95
C HIS A 36 1.04 4.14 -11.74
N GLU A 37 1.16 5.31 -12.36
CA GLU A 37 2.36 6.15 -12.24
C GLU A 37 2.58 6.65 -10.82
N ASN A 38 1.51 7.17 -10.20
CA ASN A 38 1.57 7.67 -8.82
C ASN A 38 1.86 6.55 -7.82
N TYR A 39 1.39 5.32 -8.10
CA TYR A 39 1.77 4.15 -7.30
C TYR A 39 3.28 3.87 -7.40
N VAL A 40 3.85 3.88 -8.61
CA VAL A 40 5.30 3.66 -8.83
C VAL A 40 6.13 4.79 -8.20
N ALA A 41 5.67 6.03 -8.29
CA ALA A 41 6.32 7.20 -7.71
C ALA A 41 6.34 7.21 -6.17
N SER A 42 5.57 6.33 -5.52
CA SER A 42 5.62 6.14 -4.06
C SER A 42 6.83 5.34 -3.57
N PHE A 43 7.65 4.83 -4.49
CA PHE A 43 8.84 4.02 -4.20
C PHE A 43 10.12 4.77 -4.62
N THR A 44 11.25 4.48 -3.97
CA THR A 44 12.56 4.87 -4.49
C THR A 44 12.88 4.11 -5.78
N GLU A 45 13.75 4.67 -6.62
CA GLU A 45 14.08 4.09 -7.93
C GLU A 45 14.62 2.65 -7.85
N ASP A 46 15.29 2.32 -6.75
CA ASP A 46 15.92 1.05 -6.41
C ASP A 46 15.11 0.20 -5.41
N ALA A 47 13.87 0.59 -5.11
CA ALA A 47 13.06 -0.08 -4.09
C ALA A 47 12.82 -1.56 -4.42
N THR A 48 12.72 -2.38 -3.37
CA THR A 48 12.28 -3.77 -3.48
C THR A 48 10.87 -3.91 -2.93
N LEU A 49 9.93 -4.31 -3.78
CA LEU A 49 8.55 -4.62 -3.40
C LEU A 49 8.38 -6.14 -3.33
N ILE A 50 7.96 -6.63 -2.16
CA ILE A 50 7.68 -8.04 -1.90
C ILE A 50 6.18 -8.19 -1.61
N MET A 51 5.49 -9.03 -2.39
CA MET A 51 4.07 -9.32 -2.26
C MET A 51 3.83 -10.83 -2.32
N GLY A 52 3.82 -11.47 -1.14
CA GLY A 52 3.79 -12.93 -1.05
C GLY A 52 5.00 -13.54 -1.79
N PRO A 53 4.80 -14.45 -2.77
CA PRO A 53 5.90 -15.03 -3.54
C PRO A 53 6.45 -14.10 -4.64
N LYS A 54 5.78 -12.97 -4.93
CA LYS A 54 6.20 -12.04 -5.99
C LYS A 54 7.20 -11.03 -5.43
N VAL A 55 8.30 -10.84 -6.15
CA VAL A 55 9.31 -9.83 -5.86
C VAL A 55 9.49 -8.96 -7.10
N ALA A 56 9.56 -7.65 -6.92
CA ALA A 56 9.84 -6.67 -7.96
C ALA A 56 10.92 -5.70 -7.46
N LYS A 57 11.97 -5.48 -8.27
CA LYS A 57 13.11 -4.63 -7.96
C LYS A 57 13.16 -3.44 -8.92
N GLY A 58 13.12 -2.25 -8.33
CA GLY A 58 13.14 -0.97 -9.01
C GLY A 58 11.86 -0.63 -9.78
N SER A 59 11.79 0.61 -10.24
CA SER A 59 10.58 1.21 -10.82
C SER A 59 9.94 0.41 -11.96
N ASN A 60 10.75 -0.19 -12.83
CA ASN A 60 10.26 -0.94 -13.99
C ASN A 60 9.55 -2.23 -13.59
N GLU A 61 10.13 -3.01 -12.69
CA GLU A 61 9.50 -4.25 -12.23
C GLU A 61 8.27 -3.97 -11.35
N ILE A 62 8.33 -2.91 -10.52
CA ILE A 62 7.19 -2.49 -9.70
C ILE A 62 6.01 -2.06 -10.59
N ARG A 63 6.28 -1.31 -11.67
CA ARG A 63 5.27 -0.93 -12.67
C ARG A 63 4.64 -2.16 -13.33
N ASN A 64 5.45 -3.11 -13.78
CA ASN A 64 4.96 -4.34 -14.41
C ASN A 64 4.11 -5.18 -13.43
N LEU A 65 4.56 -5.31 -12.19
CA LEU A 65 3.79 -5.97 -11.13
C LEU A 65 2.45 -5.25 -10.89
N ARG A 66 2.46 -3.91 -10.79
CA ARG A 66 1.26 -3.09 -10.59
C ARG A 66 0.24 -3.30 -11.71
N LEU A 67 0.66 -3.21 -12.97
CA LEU A 67 -0.21 -3.46 -14.12
C LEU A 67 -0.78 -4.89 -14.09
N GLY A 68 0.07 -5.87 -13.78
CA GLY A 68 -0.31 -7.28 -13.65
C GLY A 68 -1.37 -7.56 -12.57
N LEU A 69 -1.41 -6.79 -11.48
CA LEU A 69 -2.46 -6.92 -10.46
C LEU A 69 -3.84 -6.51 -10.99
N TRP A 70 -3.91 -5.43 -11.78
CA TRP A 70 -5.16 -4.86 -12.28
C TRP A 70 -5.79 -5.63 -13.45
N THR A 71 -5.05 -6.57 -14.06
CA THR A 71 -5.63 -7.49 -15.06
C THR A 71 -6.67 -8.45 -14.45
N HIS A 72 -6.60 -8.68 -13.13
CA HIS A 72 -7.49 -9.59 -12.42
C HIS A 72 -8.49 -8.88 -11.48
N VAL A 73 -8.10 -7.70 -10.99
CA VAL A 73 -8.88 -6.89 -10.04
C VAL A 73 -9.79 -5.93 -10.82
N LYS A 74 -11.09 -5.94 -10.51
CA LYS A 74 -12.07 -4.95 -11.00
C LYS A 74 -12.10 -3.74 -10.09
N SER A 75 -12.10 -3.96 -8.78
CA SER A 75 -11.93 -2.91 -7.78
C SER A 75 -11.27 -3.46 -6.54
N ARG A 76 -10.64 -2.57 -5.77
CA ARG A 76 -10.02 -2.88 -4.49
C ARG A 76 -10.32 -1.77 -3.51
N ARG A 77 -10.46 -2.14 -2.24
CA ARG A 77 -10.56 -1.19 -1.13
C ARG A 77 -9.76 -1.69 0.06
N HIS A 78 -8.77 -0.92 0.50
CA HIS A 78 -8.05 -1.21 1.74
C HIS A 78 -8.83 -0.69 2.97
N PHE A 79 -8.71 -1.43 4.07
CA PHE A 79 -9.27 -1.10 5.39
C PHE A 79 -8.19 -1.28 6.47
N PRO A 80 -7.13 -0.47 6.44
CA PRO A 80 -6.13 -0.46 7.51
C PRO A 80 -6.75 0.07 8.80
N THR A 81 -6.31 -0.51 9.92
CA THR A 81 -6.88 -0.26 11.26
C THR A 81 -5.83 0.08 12.30
N LYS A 82 -4.59 -0.39 12.13
CA LYS A 82 -3.52 -0.17 13.11
C LYS A 82 -2.14 -0.08 12.45
N VAL A 83 -1.30 0.78 13.01
CA VAL A 83 0.13 0.92 12.67
C VAL A 83 0.97 0.58 13.89
N PHE A 84 2.02 -0.22 13.67
CA PHE A 84 3.05 -0.52 14.64
C PHE A 84 4.38 0.05 14.12
N PHE A 85 5.03 0.91 14.90
CA PHE A 85 6.31 1.49 14.51
C PHE A 85 7.47 0.57 14.95
N GLY A 86 8.39 0.30 14.02
CA GLY A 86 9.62 -0.47 14.26
C GLY A 86 10.87 0.42 14.42
N GLY A 87 10.80 1.67 13.94
CA GLY A 87 11.86 2.67 14.04
C GLY A 87 11.53 3.93 13.23
N GLU A 88 12.51 4.79 13.01
CA GLU A 88 12.35 6.11 12.36
C GLU A 88 11.71 6.07 10.95
N ARG A 89 11.84 4.98 10.20
CA ARG A 89 11.27 4.84 8.84
C ARG A 89 10.74 3.44 8.58
N GLU A 90 10.39 2.74 9.65
CA GLU A 90 9.92 1.37 9.61
C GLU A 90 8.60 1.25 10.35
N LEU A 91 7.62 0.65 9.69
CA LEU A 91 6.33 0.33 10.29
C LEU A 91 5.77 -0.97 9.73
N MET A 92 4.81 -1.50 10.47
CA MET A 92 3.90 -2.54 10.04
C MET A 92 2.49 -1.97 10.03
N LEU A 93 1.74 -2.25 8.96
CA LEU A 93 0.32 -1.94 8.87
C LEU A 93 -0.52 -3.20 9.09
N TYR A 94 -1.56 -3.09 9.91
CA TYR A 94 -2.54 -4.13 10.13
C TYR A 94 -3.93 -3.70 9.64
N GLY A 95 -4.61 -4.59 8.94
CA GLY A 95 -5.96 -4.39 8.45
C GLY A 95 -6.35 -5.42 7.41
N THR A 96 -7.41 -5.11 6.67
CA THR A 96 -7.94 -5.97 5.61
C THR A 96 -7.99 -5.23 4.28
N VAL A 97 -8.26 -5.96 3.22
CA VAL A 97 -8.50 -5.44 1.89
C VAL A 97 -9.64 -6.25 1.29
N ARG A 98 -10.55 -5.58 0.58
CA ARG A 98 -11.60 -6.25 -0.21
C ARG A 98 -11.30 -6.10 -1.68
N TYR A 99 -11.52 -7.18 -2.43
CA TYR A 99 -11.36 -7.24 -3.87
C TYR A 99 -12.69 -7.59 -4.51
N VAL A 100 -13.00 -6.92 -5.61
CA VAL A 100 -13.94 -7.42 -6.61
C VAL A 100 -13.11 -7.90 -7.79
N LEU A 101 -13.28 -9.15 -8.19
CA LEU A 101 -12.51 -9.75 -9.29
C LEU A 101 -13.25 -9.61 -10.61
N ARG A 102 -12.50 -9.45 -11.71
CA ARG A 102 -13.08 -9.29 -13.06
C ARG A 102 -13.84 -10.54 -13.53
N LYS A 103 -13.41 -11.73 -13.11
CA LYS A 103 -14.06 -13.01 -13.46
C LYS A 103 -15.28 -13.35 -12.58
N GLY A 104 -15.76 -12.41 -11.77
CA GLY A 104 -16.77 -12.65 -10.75
C GLY A 104 -16.14 -13.18 -9.46
N GLY A 105 -16.71 -12.80 -8.32
CA GLY A 105 -16.20 -13.09 -6.99
C GLY A 105 -15.78 -11.83 -6.21
N GLU A 106 -16.12 -11.82 -4.92
CA GLU A 106 -15.62 -10.85 -3.93
C GLU A 106 -14.75 -11.64 -2.93
N VAL A 107 -13.55 -11.13 -2.64
CA VAL A 107 -12.57 -11.78 -1.74
C VAL A 107 -12.04 -10.75 -0.74
#